data_AF-A0A3M1QSZ5-F1
#
_entry.id   AF-A0A3M1QSZ5-F1
#
_cell.length_a   1.000
_cell.length_b   1.000
_cell.length_c   1.000
_cell.angle_alpha   90.00
_cell.angle_beta   90.00
_cell.angle_gamma   90.00
#
_symmetry.space_group_name_H-M   'P 1'
#
loop_
_entity.id
_entity.type
_entity.pdbx_description
1 polymer ?
#
loop_
_entity_poly.entity_id
_entity_poly.type
_entity_poly.pdbx_seq_one_letter_code
_entity_poly.pdbx_strand_id
1 'polypeptide(L)' 'MAIAGGGTGGHLFPALAVAEALVEQGLARSEVLFLGSPRGLEERLVPRHGFPLEVLPVQPFRGRGLRHRAAVVAGLP' A
#
# COMPACT_ATOMS: atom_id res chain seq x y z
N MET A 1 -7.08 -9.90 7.72
CA MET A 1 -6.70 -8.55 8.16
C MET A 1 -6.23 -7.74 6.96
N ALA A 2 -6.63 -6.47 6.85
CA ALA A 2 -6.16 -5.59 5.79
C ALA A 2 -5.27 -4.48 6.35
N ILE A 3 -4.14 -4.21 5.71
CA ILE A 3 -3.19 -3.16 6.06
C ILE A 3 -3.12 -2.18 4.91
N ALA A 4 -3.60 -0.96 5.14
CA ALA A 4 -3.46 0.16 4.21
C ALA A 4 -2.31 1.05 4.67
N GLY A 5 -1.20 1.02 3.92
CA GLY A 5 0.01 1.77 4.24
C GLY A 5 1.07 1.55 3.18
N GLY A 6 1.55 2.64 2.57
CA GLY A 6 2.44 2.56 1.41
C GLY A 6 2.91 3.92 0.92
N GLY A 7 3.44 3.96 -0.30
CA GLY A 7 4.04 5.12 -0.94
C GLY A 7 5.55 5.22 -0.70
N THR A 8 5.99 5.28 0.56
CA THR A 8 7.41 5.36 0.95
C THR A 8 7.75 4.38 2.08
N GLY A 9 9.05 4.24 2.39
CA GLY A 9 9.51 3.35 3.46
C GLY A 9 8.95 3.68 4.85
N GLY A 10 8.65 4.96 5.11
CA GLY A 10 8.23 5.43 6.45
C GLY A 10 6.93 4.81 6.96
N HIS A 11 6.02 4.44 6.07
CA HIS A 11 4.80 3.70 6.43
C HIS A 11 4.89 2.20 6.10
N LEU A 12 5.63 1.85 5.06
CA LEU A 12 5.73 0.48 4.60
C LEU A 12 6.51 -0.43 5.56
N PHE A 13 7.67 0.01 6.07
CA PHE A 13 8.46 -0.84 6.97
C PHE A 13 7.75 -1.12 8.30
N PRO A 14 7.12 -0.13 8.97
CA PRO A 14 6.29 -0.42 10.14
C PRO A 14 5.12 -1.35 9.83
N ALA A 15 4.48 -1.18 8.68
CA ALA A 15 3.37 -2.05 8.25
C ALA A 15 3.84 -3.51 8.05
N LEU A 16 5.01 -3.73 7.44
CA LEU A 16 5.62 -5.05 7.32
C LEU A 16 5.97 -5.64 8.69
N ALA A 17 6.53 -4.84 9.60
CA ALA A 17 6.86 -5.31 10.95
C ALA A 17 5.60 -5.77 11.72
N VAL A 18 4.49 -5.04 11.60
CA VAL A 18 3.20 -5.44 12.18
C VAL A 18 2.66 -6.71 11.52
N ALA A 19 2.78 -6.84 10.18
CA ALA A 19 2.35 -8.03 9.47
C ALA A 19 3.12 -9.28 9.90
N GLU A 20 4.45 -9.18 10.05
CA GLU A 20 5.28 -10.28 10.53
C GLU A 20 4.93 -10.64 11.98
N ALA A 21 4.72 -9.65 12.86
CA ALA A 21 4.30 -9.92 14.22
C ALA A 21 2.96 -10.67 14.29
N LEU A 22 2.01 -10.40 13.40
CA LEU A 22 0.76 -11.14 13.32
C LEU A 22 0.96 -12.58 12.85
N VAL A 23 1.89 -12.80 11.92
CA VAL A 23 2.27 -14.14 11.47
C VAL A 23 2.91 -14.93 12.61
N GLU A 24 3.75 -14.29 13.41
CA GLU A 24 4.34 -14.90 14.62
C GLU A 24 3.27 -15.27 15.66
N GLN A 25 2.15 -14.56 15.72
CA GLN A 25 0.98 -14.89 16.55
C GLN A 25 0.07 -15.99 15.93
N GLY A 26 0.44 -16.54 14.78
CA GLY A 26 -0.23 -17.68 14.15
C GLY A 26 -1.16 -17.36 12.98
N LEU A 27 -1.23 -16.10 12.52
CA LEU A 27 -1.95 -15.80 11.27
C LEU A 27 -1.15 -16.32 10.06
N ALA A 28 -1.83 -16.90 9.07
CA ALA A 28 -1.18 -17.18 7.81
C ALA A 28 -0.90 -15.87 7.05
N ARG A 29 0.24 -15.80 6.34
CA ARG A 29 0.56 -14.63 5.49
C ARG A 29 -0.54 -14.30 4.47
N SER A 30 -1.22 -15.32 3.96
CA SER A 30 -2.36 -15.17 3.04
C SER A 30 -3.57 -14.46 3.64
N GLU A 31 -3.66 -14.40 4.97
CA GLU A 31 -4.73 -13.71 5.69
C GLU A 31 -4.41 -12.23 5.97
N VAL A 32 -3.18 -11.79 5.66
CA VAL A 32 -2.74 -10.40 5.82
C VAL A 32 -2.62 -9.73 4.45
N LEU A 33 -3.68 -9.04 4.05
CA LEU A 33 -3.75 -8.33 2.77
C LEU A 33 -3.21 -6.91 2.89
N PHE A 34 -2.24 -6.57 2.04
CA PHE A 34 -1.80 -5.19 1.87
C PHE A 34 -2.62 -4.51 0.78
N LEU A 35 -3.01 -3.27 1.05
CA LEU A 35 -3.63 -2.37 0.08
C LEU A 35 -2.63 -1.28 -0.30
N GLY A 36 -2.33 -1.18 -1.59
CA GLY A 36 -1.26 -0.33 -2.10
C GLY A 36 -1.66 0.51 -3.31
N SER A 37 -0.68 1.27 -3.80
CA SER A 37 -0.78 2.05 -5.03
C SER A 37 0.23 1.54 -6.08
N PRO A 38 -0.03 1.72 -7.38
CA PRO A 38 0.84 1.24 -8.46
C PRO A 38 2.17 2.00 -8.59
N ARG A 39 2.49 2.91 -7.65
CA ARG A 39 3.69 3.77 -7.72
C ARG A 39 4.54 3.71 -6.46
N GLY A 40 4.13 2.95 -5.46
CA GLY A 40 4.81 2.91 -4.18
C GLY A 40 5.83 1.77 -4.06
N LEU A 41 6.65 1.83 -3.01
CA LEU A 41 7.61 0.76 -2.71
C LEU A 41 6.92 -0.57 -2.39
N GLU A 42 5.66 -0.54 -1.97
CA GLU A 42 4.84 -1.69 -1.60
C GLU A 42 4.74 -2.71 -2.74
N GLU A 43 4.62 -2.26 -4.00
CA GLU A 43 4.51 -3.13 -5.17
C GLU A 43 5.69 -4.10 -5.31
N ARG A 44 6.88 -3.65 -4.88
CA ARG A 44 8.10 -4.45 -4.93
C ARG A 44 8.35 -5.20 -3.65
N LEU A 45 8.13 -4.57 -2.49
CA LEU A 45 8.56 -5.14 -1.22
C LEU A 45 7.54 -6.08 -0.60
N VAL A 46 6.24 -5.80 -0.72
CA VAL A 46 5.19 -6.63 -0.09
C VAL A 46 5.21 -8.06 -0.67
N PRO A 47 5.18 -8.26 -2.02
CA PRO A 47 5.23 -9.62 -2.56
C PRO A 47 6.54 -10.34 -2.25
N ARG A 48 7.67 -9.60 -2.15
CA ARG A 48 8.98 -10.18 -1.78
C ARG A 48 9.02 -10.71 -0.35
N HIS A 49 8.19 -10.18 0.55
CA HIS A 49 8.03 -10.69 1.92
C HIS A 49 6.94 -11.78 2.01
N GLY A 50 6.36 -12.19 0.88
CA GLY A 50 5.38 -13.27 0.82
C GLY A 50 3.97 -12.88 1.26
N PHE A 51 3.67 -11.58 1.34
CA PHE A 51 2.33 -11.09 1.64
C PHE A 51 1.54 -10.78 0.34
N PRO A 52 0.22 -11.05 0.31
CA PRO A 52 -0.63 -10.61 -0.79
C PRO A 52 -0.76 -9.09 -0.83
N LEU A 53 -0.75 -8.54 -2.05
CA LEU A 53 -0.90 -7.12 -2.33
C LEU A 53 -2.04 -6.91 -3.33
N GLU A 54 -3.00 -6.07 -2.96
CA GLU A 54 -4.00 -5.54 -3.88
C GLU A 54 -3.68 -4.08 -4.19
N VAL A 55 -3.53 -3.79 -5.48
CA VAL A 55 -3.20 -2.45 -5.98
C VAL A 55 -4.47 -1.71 -6.35
N LEU A 56 -4.73 -0.61 -5.66
CA LEU A 56 -5.88 0.24 -5.94
C LEU A 56 -5.47 1.42 -6.84
N PRO A 57 -6.33 1.87 -7.78
CA PRO A 57 -6.07 3.03 -8.63
C PRO A 57 -6.23 4.36 -7.86
N VAL A 58 -5.59 4.48 -6.69
CA VAL A 58 -5.64 5.65 -5.82
C VAL A 58 -4.56 6.66 -6.20
N GLN A 59 -4.92 7.94 -6.25
CA GLN A 59 -4.00 9.05 -6.53
C GLN A 59 -4.10 10.13 -5.45
N PRO A 60 -2.98 10.72 -5.01
CA PRO A 60 -2.99 11.74 -3.97
C PRO A 60 -3.60 13.05 -4.50
N PHE A 61 -4.77 13.41 -3.98
CA PHE A 61 -5.44 14.66 -4.37
C PHE A 61 -4.97 15.88 -3.57
N ARG A 62 -4.71 15.73 -2.27
CA ARG A 62 -4.24 16.81 -1.38
C ARG A 62 -2.71 16.85 -1.33
N GLY A 63 -2.15 18.03 -1.03
CA GLY A 63 -0.68 18.22 -0.94
C GLY A 63 0.05 18.26 -2.29
N ARG A 64 -0.69 18.43 -3.40
CA ARG A 64 -0.16 18.48 -4.76
C ARG A 64 -0.63 19.75 -5.47
N GLY A 65 0.16 20.21 -6.45
CA GLY A 65 -0.16 21.42 -7.23
C GLY A 65 -1.46 21.29 -8.05
N LEU A 66 -2.03 22.44 -8.42
CA LEU A 66 -3.27 22.53 -9.21
C LEU A 66 -3.29 21.66 -10.47
N ARG A 67 -2.15 21.56 -11.18
CA ARG A 67 -2.01 20.71 -12.37
C ARG A 67 -2.25 19.22 -12.08
N HIS A 68 -1.70 18.71 -10.97
CA HIS A 68 -1.90 17.31 -10.59
C HIS A 68 -3.35 17.05 -10.19
N ARG A 69 -3.96 17.99 -9.46
CA ARG A 69 -5.37 17.89 -9.05
C ARG A 69 -6.30 17.87 -10.25
N ALA A 70 -6.06 18.74 -11.24
CA ALA A 70 -6.81 18.76 -12.49
C ALA A 70 -6.66 17.45 -13.27
N ALA A 71 -5.44 16.90 -13.35
CA ALA A 71 -5.20 15.60 -14.00
C ALA A 71 -5.92 14.45 -13.30
N VAL A 72 -5.98 14.45 -11.96
CA VAL A 72 -6.73 13.44 -11.20
C VAL A 72 -8.23 13.53 -11.50
N VAL A 73 -8.82 14.74 -11.48
CA VAL A 73 -10.25 14.92 -11.78
C VAL A 73 -10.59 14.55 -13.22
N ALA A 74 -9.74 14.90 -14.18
CA ALA A 74 -9.94 14.58 -15.59
C ALA A 74 -9.80 13.07 -15.90
N GLY A 75 -9.17 12.31 -15.02
CA GLY A 75 -8.99 10.86 -15.13
C GLY A 75 -9.94 10.03 -14.27
N LEU A 76 -10.93 10.66 -13.61
CA LEU A 76 -12.01 9.93 -12.94
C LEU A 76 -12.98 9.38 -14.00
N PRO A 77 -13.46 8.14 -13.84
CA PRO A 77 -14.47 7.57 -14.73
C PRO A 77 -15.81 8.30 -14.64
#